data_AF-A0A1H9AJA5-F1
#
_entry.id   AF-A0A1H9AJA5-F1
#
_cell.length_a   1.000
_cell.length_b   1.000
_cell.length_c   1.000
_cell.angle_alpha   90.00
_cell.angle_beta   90.00
_cell.angle_gamma   90.00
#
_symmetry.space_group_name_H-M   'P 1'
#
loop_
_entity.id
_entity.type
_entity.pdbx_description
1 polymer ?
#
loop_
_entity_poly.entity_id
_entity_poly.type
_entity_poly.pdbx_seq_one_letter_code
_entity_poly.pdbx_strand_id
1 'polypeptide(L)'
;MKKIKIFSFVIIVIGLVVLFFINKNVSDVGWKRSNERNEVADSIYYIIYTKKYKEADVTEKKEMITDVLDEYKLNKKIKSYEVVVEGENPHVFYIDMEDIKKIILFYPFREDQN
;
A
#
# COMPACT_ATOMS: atom_id res chain seq x y z
N MET A 1 -0.20 56.05 1.93
CA MET A 1 0.38 54.93 1.13
C MET A 1 1.17 53.88 1.91
N LYS A 2 1.55 54.06 3.19
CA LYS A 2 2.31 53.04 3.96
C LYS A 2 1.48 51.85 4.48
N LYS A 3 0.19 52.06 4.81
CA LYS A 3 -0.69 51.01 5.40
C LYS A 3 -1.06 49.88 4.42
N ILE A 4 -1.16 50.19 3.13
CA ILE A 4 -1.52 49.22 2.08
C ILE A 4 -0.40 48.18 1.88
N LYS A 5 0.87 48.60 2.00
CA LYS A 5 2.02 47.69 1.87
C LYS A 5 2.09 46.65 2.99
N ILE A 6 1.68 47.03 4.20
CA ILE A 6 1.63 46.11 5.37
C ILE A 6 0.54 45.06 5.16
N PHE A 7 -0.63 45.47 4.67
CA PHE A 7 -1.74 44.55 4.40
C PHE A 7 -1.39 43.48 3.35
N SER A 8 -0.72 43.89 2.26
CA SER A 8 -0.23 42.94 1.24
C SER A 8 0.80 41.95 1.80
N PHE A 9 1.69 42.41 2.69
CA PHE A 9 2.68 41.54 3.33
C PHE A 9 2.02 40.48 4.23
N VAL A 10 0.99 40.85 5.00
CA VAL A 10 0.27 39.89 5.86
C VAL A 10 -0.42 38.80 5.04
N ILE A 11 -1.05 39.14 3.92
CA ILE A 11 -1.71 38.16 3.04
C ILE A 11 -0.69 37.15 2.48
N ILE A 12 0.49 37.62 2.06
CA ILE A 12 1.55 36.75 1.55
C ILE A 12 2.03 35.78 2.63
N VAL A 13 2.23 36.26 3.85
CA VAL A 13 2.65 35.42 4.98
C VAL A 13 1.61 34.37 5.31
N ILE A 14 0.31 34.73 5.37
CA ILE A 14 -0.77 33.77 5.60
C ILE A 14 -0.82 32.72 4.48
N GLY A 15 -0.70 33.16 3.22
CA GLY A 15 -0.65 32.25 2.06
C GLY A 15 0.49 31.23 2.15
N LEU A 16 1.69 31.68 2.54
CA LEU A 16 2.85 30.79 2.74
C LEU A 16 2.63 29.78 3.87
N VAL A 17 2.03 30.21 4.98
CA VAL A 17 1.72 29.33 6.12
C VAL A 17 0.69 28.26 5.71
N VAL A 18 -0.38 28.64 5.02
CA VAL A 18 -1.38 27.70 4.51
C VAL A 18 -0.76 26.71 3.53
N LEU A 19 0.07 27.17 2.60
CA LEU A 19 0.77 26.31 1.64
C LEU A 19 1.71 25.31 2.34
N PHE A 20 2.42 25.76 3.38
CA PHE A 20 3.28 24.91 4.20
C PHE A 20 2.48 23.81 4.91
N PHE A 21 1.36 24.14 5.54
CA PHE A 21 0.51 23.16 6.22
C PHE A 21 -0.14 22.16 5.25
N ILE A 22 -0.56 22.61 4.06
CA ILE A 22 -1.09 21.72 3.02
C ILE A 22 0.01 20.75 2.55
N ASN A 23 1.20 21.26 2.21
CA ASN A 23 2.31 20.42 1.77
C ASN A 23 2.74 19.41 2.84
N LYS A 24 2.80 19.82 4.11
CA LYS A 24 3.13 18.93 5.21
C LYS A 24 2.09 17.82 5.37
N ASN A 25 0.80 18.15 5.40
CA ASN A 25 -0.27 17.15 5.49
C ASN A 25 -0.27 16.18 4.31
N VAL A 26 -0.08 16.67 3.08
CA VAL A 26 0.00 15.82 1.89
C VAL A 26 1.20 14.88 1.98
N SER A 27 2.35 15.37 2.45
CA SER A 27 3.55 14.55 2.65
C SER A 27 3.34 13.51 3.75
N ASP A 28 2.86 13.89 4.92
CA ASP A 28 2.62 12.98 6.05
C ASP A 28 1.61 11.88 5.70
N VAL A 29 0.53 12.24 5.01
CA VAL A 29 -0.45 11.27 4.48
C VAL A 29 0.18 10.37 3.42
N GLY A 30 1.02 10.90 2.54
CA GLY A 30 1.75 10.13 1.53
C GLY A 30 2.73 9.12 2.14
N TRP A 31 3.51 9.54 3.13
CA TRP A 31 4.45 8.69 3.87
C TRP A 31 3.73 7.58 4.62
N LYS A 32 2.65 7.92 5.34
CA LYS A 32 1.84 6.92 6.05
C LYS A 32 1.28 5.87 5.10
N ARG A 33 0.68 6.29 3.97
CA ARG A 33 0.15 5.39 2.93
C ARG A 33 1.22 4.49 2.31
N SER A 34 2.44 5.00 2.16
CA SER A 34 3.57 4.20 1.65
C SER A 34 4.00 3.13 2.66
N ASN A 35 4.06 3.46 3.94
CA ASN A 35 4.45 2.52 4.99
C ASN A 35 3.42 1.39 5.12
N GLU A 36 2.13 1.74 5.10
CA GLU A 36 1.04 0.77 5.15
C GLU A 36 1.02 -0.15 3.92
N ARG A 37 1.34 0.39 2.73
CA ARG A 37 1.50 -0.42 1.51
C ARG A 37 2.62 -1.45 1.66
N ASN A 38 3.76 -1.03 2.22
CA ASN A 38 4.90 -1.91 2.42
C ASN A 38 4.58 -3.01 3.43
N GLU A 39 3.90 -2.67 4.53
CA GLU A 39 3.48 -3.66 5.54
C GLU A 39 2.55 -4.74 4.96
N VAL A 40 1.59 -4.35 4.11
CA VAL A 40 0.73 -5.31 3.38
C VAL A 40 1.56 -6.17 2.44
N ALA A 41 2.46 -5.56 1.67
CA ALA A 41 3.30 -6.27 0.70
C ALA A 41 4.24 -7.27 1.39
N ASP A 42 4.91 -6.85 2.46
CA ASP A 42 5.85 -7.67 3.25
C ASP A 42 5.13 -8.85 3.93
N SER A 43 3.93 -8.61 4.47
CA SER A 43 3.11 -9.64 5.11
C SER A 43 2.68 -10.72 4.11
N ILE A 44 2.20 -10.32 2.93
CA ILE A 44 1.82 -11.25 1.86
C ILE A 44 3.05 -11.98 1.31
N TYR A 45 4.18 -11.27 1.17
CA TYR A 45 5.43 -11.84 0.71
C TYR A 45 5.90 -12.98 1.64
N TYR A 46 5.84 -12.79 2.96
CA TYR A 46 6.21 -13.81 3.93
C TYR A 46 5.43 -15.13 3.72
N ILE A 47 4.12 -15.06 3.45
CA ILE A 47 3.25 -16.24 3.24
C ILE A 47 3.68 -17.02 2.01
N ILE A 48 3.92 -16.32 0.90
CA ILE A 48 4.22 -16.91 -0.40
C ILE A 48 5.51 -17.76 -0.34
N TYR A 49 6.47 -17.37 0.52
CA TYR A 49 7.72 -18.10 0.72
C TYR A 49 7.60 -19.33 1.63
N THR A 50 6.45 -19.56 2.26
CA THR A 50 6.25 -20.74 3.10
C THR A 50 6.09 -22.00 2.24
N LYS A 51 6.70 -23.12 2.66
CA LYS A 51 6.53 -24.43 2.00
C LYS A 51 5.05 -24.82 1.88
N LYS A 52 4.25 -24.51 2.92
CA LYS A 52 2.81 -24.75 2.96
C LYS A 52 2.07 -24.04 1.82
N TYR A 53 2.43 -22.79 1.51
CA TYR A 53 1.81 -22.05 0.41
C TYR A 53 2.10 -22.68 -0.95
N LYS A 54 3.27 -23.31 -1.15
CA LYS A 54 3.62 -23.96 -2.42
C LYS A 54 2.73 -25.17 -2.73
N GLU A 55 2.51 -25.97 -1.69
CA GLU A 55 1.77 -27.24 -1.75
C GLU A 55 0.25 -27.04 -1.70
N ALA A 56 -0.19 -25.86 -1.26
CA ALA A 56 -1.59 -25.49 -1.14
C ALA A 56 -2.29 -25.31 -2.50
N ASP A 57 -3.55 -25.72 -2.58
CA ASP A 57 -4.40 -25.42 -3.74
C ASP A 57 -4.80 -23.93 -3.78
N VAL A 58 -5.48 -23.51 -4.84
CA VAL A 58 -5.86 -22.09 -5.04
C VAL A 58 -6.79 -21.57 -3.93
N THR A 59 -7.67 -22.40 -3.38
CA THR A 59 -8.59 -22.06 -2.30
C THR A 59 -7.81 -21.88 -1.00
N GLU A 60 -6.97 -22.85 -0.66
CA GLU A 60 -6.11 -22.81 0.54
C GLU A 60 -5.15 -21.61 0.51
N LYS A 61 -4.59 -21.28 -0.66
CA LYS A 61 -3.76 -20.08 -0.85
C LYS A 61 -4.51 -18.79 -0.53
N LYS A 62 -5.78 -18.69 -0.92
CA LYS A 62 -6.63 -17.52 -0.61
C LYS A 62 -6.94 -17.43 0.88
N GLU A 63 -7.25 -18.55 1.51
CA GLU A 63 -7.49 -18.60 2.96
C GLU A 63 -6.24 -18.17 3.74
N MET A 64 -5.06 -18.68 3.40
CA MET A 64 -3.79 -18.29 4.04
C MET A 64 -3.49 -16.79 3.92
N ILE A 65 -3.77 -16.19 2.75
CA ILE A 65 -3.63 -14.74 2.56
C ILE A 65 -4.63 -13.99 3.43
N THR A 66 -5.89 -14.45 3.49
CA THR A 66 -6.94 -13.84 4.30
C THR A 66 -6.57 -13.87 5.79
N ASP A 67 -6.09 -15.00 6.29
CA ASP A 67 -5.72 -15.20 7.69
C ASP A 67 -4.63 -14.23 8.14
N VAL A 68 -3.59 -14.04 7.34
CA VAL A 68 -2.51 -13.10 7.68
C VAL A 68 -2.99 -11.65 7.58
N LEU A 69 -3.78 -11.33 6.55
CA LEU A 69 -4.37 -9.99 6.47
C LEU A 69 -5.30 -9.71 7.66
N ASP A 70 -5.96 -10.71 8.25
CA ASP A 70 -6.69 -10.59 9.50
C ASP A 70 -5.78 -10.45 10.72
N GLU A 71 -4.71 -11.24 10.82
CA GLU A 71 -3.72 -11.21 11.91
C GLU A 71 -3.13 -9.81 12.08
N TYR A 72 -2.71 -9.20 10.97
CA TYR A 72 -2.19 -7.83 10.94
C TYR A 72 -3.28 -6.75 10.94
N LYS A 73 -4.57 -7.13 11.03
CA LYS A 73 -5.73 -6.24 10.98
C LYS A 73 -5.77 -5.36 9.72
N LEU A 74 -5.23 -5.88 8.62
CA LEU A 74 -5.17 -5.27 7.30
C LEU A 74 -6.43 -5.56 6.47
N ASN A 75 -7.19 -6.61 6.78
CA ASN A 75 -8.44 -6.96 6.08
C ASN A 75 -9.50 -5.85 6.10
N LYS A 76 -9.55 -5.04 7.16
CA LYS A 76 -10.44 -3.87 7.21
C LYS A 76 -10.07 -2.76 6.23
N LYS A 77 -8.87 -2.83 5.64
CA LYS A 77 -8.32 -1.83 4.70
C LYS A 77 -8.29 -2.34 3.26
N ILE A 78 -8.55 -3.64 3.06
CA ILE A 78 -8.53 -4.31 1.75
C ILE A 78 -9.97 -4.53 1.31
N LYS A 79 -10.34 -3.90 0.20
CA LYS A 79 -11.67 -3.98 -0.39
C LYS A 79 -11.86 -5.26 -1.17
N SER A 80 -10.83 -5.67 -1.91
CA SER A 80 -10.77 -6.96 -2.58
C SER A 80 -9.32 -7.30 -2.89
N TYR A 81 -9.03 -8.59 -3.05
CA TYR A 81 -7.80 -9.02 -3.67
C TYR A 81 -8.08 -10.17 -4.65
N GLU A 82 -7.29 -10.24 -5.72
CA GLU A 82 -7.37 -11.27 -6.73
C GLU A 82 -6.00 -11.93 -6.85
N VAL A 83 -6.00 -13.26 -6.75
CA VAL A 83 -4.83 -14.09 -7.01
C VAL A 83 -4.97 -14.60 -8.43
N VAL A 84 -4.17 -14.08 -9.35
CA VAL A 84 -4.09 -14.59 -10.72
C VAL A 84 -2.88 -15.50 -10.82
N VAL A 85 -3.14 -16.75 -11.20
CA VAL A 85 -2.11 -17.75 -11.50
C VAL A 85 -1.96 -17.79 -13.02
N GLU A 86 -0.95 -17.11 -13.56
CA GLU A 86 -0.63 -17.21 -14.99
C GLU A 86 0.46 -18.26 -15.20
N GLY A 87 0.08 -19.43 -15.73
CA GLY A 87 1.01 -20.50 -16.10
C GLY A 87 1.73 -21.17 -14.93
N GLU A 88 2.94 -21.68 -15.18
CA GLU A 88 3.81 -22.29 -14.16
C GLU A 88 4.50 -21.25 -13.27
N ASN A 89 4.56 -19.95 -13.68
CA ASN A 89 5.14 -18.79 -12.99
C ASN A 89 4.80 -17.49 -13.76
N PRO A 90 4.51 -16.29 -13.19
CA PRO A 90 4.40 -15.84 -11.79
C PRO A 90 2.96 -15.69 -11.24
N HIS A 91 2.81 -15.66 -9.92
CA HIS A 91 1.57 -15.23 -9.27
C HIS A 91 1.47 -13.71 -9.28
N VAL A 92 0.39 -13.18 -9.84
CA VAL A 92 0.09 -11.74 -9.79
C VAL A 92 -1.01 -11.53 -8.76
N PHE A 93 -0.70 -10.75 -7.71
CA PHE A 93 -1.68 -10.35 -6.71
C PHE A 93 -2.14 -8.95 -7.01
N TYR A 94 -3.44 -8.79 -7.23
CA TYR A 94 -4.08 -7.49 -7.28
C TYR A 94 -4.75 -7.24 -5.94
N ILE A 95 -4.39 -6.17 -5.25
CA ILE A 95 -5.01 -5.80 -3.97
C ILE A 95 -5.62 -4.41 -4.15
N ASP A 96 -6.95 -4.33 -4.11
CA ASP A 96 -7.70 -3.07 -4.05
C ASP A 96 -7.83 -2.68 -2.58
N MET A 97 -7.25 -1.55 -2.20
CA MET A 97 -7.37 -1.01 -0.84
C MET A 97 -8.29 0.20 -0.85
N GLU A 98 -9.01 0.43 0.24
CA GLU A 98 -9.96 1.57 0.35
C GLU A 98 -9.32 2.92 0.01
N ASP A 99 -8.04 3.10 0.37
CA ASP A 99 -7.27 4.33 0.17
C ASP A 99 -6.23 4.26 -0.96
N ILE A 100 -6.01 3.09 -1.57
CA ILE A 100 -4.99 2.86 -2.61
C ILE A 100 -5.62 2.05 -3.75
N LYS A 101 -5.79 2.69 -4.91
CA LYS A 101 -6.51 2.14 -6.08
C LYS A 101 -6.13 0.71 -6.48
N LYS A 102 -4.85 0.32 -6.35
CA LYS A 102 -4.35 -1.02 -6.70
C LYS A 102 -2.89 -1.21 -6.23
N ILE A 103 -2.59 -2.30 -5.53
CA ILE A 103 -1.24 -2.85 -5.39
C ILE A 103 -1.14 -4.05 -6.35
N ILE A 104 -0.04 -4.13 -7.10
CA ILE A 104 0.27 -5.28 -7.95
C ILE A 104 1.54 -5.91 -7.41
N LEU A 105 1.44 -7.12 -6.86
CA LEU A 105 2.61 -7.90 -6.47
C LEU A 105 2.90 -8.88 -7.59
N PHE A 106 4.01 -8.67 -8.29
CA PHE A 106 4.53 -9.63 -9.26
C PHE A 106 5.47 -10.57 -8.54
N TYR A 107 5.12 -11.85 -8.49
CA TYR A 107 5.95 -12.85 -7.85
C TYR A 107 6.57 -13.82 -8.85
N PRO A 108 7.77 -13.53 -9.36
CA PRO A 108 8.54 -14.53 -10.09
C PRO A 108 8.99 -15.60 -9.09
N PHE A 109 8.26 -16.71 -9.03
CA PHE A 109 8.83 -17.93 -8.49
C PHE A 109 10.02 -18.25 -9.40
N ARG A 110 11.23 -18.06 -8.89
CA ARG A 110 12.40 -18.69 -9.48
C ARG A 110 12.45 -20.05 -8.83
N GLU A 111 12.17 -21.08 -9.62
CA GLU A 111 12.12 -22.45 -9.11
C GLU A 111 13.44 -22.89 -8.50
N ASP A 112 14.58 -22.29 -8.89
CA ASP A 112 15.90 -22.63 -8.34
C ASP A 112 16.72 -21.39 -7.92
N GLN A 113 16.95 -21.27 -6.61
CA GLN A 113 18.28 -20.96 -6.08
C GLN A 113 18.76 -22.13 -5.20
N ASN A 114 18.53 -23.37 -5.66
CA ASN A 114 19.30 -24.58 -5.30
C ASN A 114 18.92 -25.75 -6.20
#